data_AF-A0A6C2YHE5-F1
#
_entry.id   AF-A0A6C2YHE5-F1
#
_cell.length_a   1.000
_cell.length_b   1.000
_cell.length_c   1.000
_cell.angle_alpha   90.00
_cell.angle_beta   90.00
_cell.angle_gamma   90.00
#
_symmetry.space_group_name_H-M   'P 1'
#
loop_
_entity.id
_entity.type
_entity.pdbx_description
1 polymer ?
#
loop_
_entity_poly.entity_id
_entity_poly.type
_entity_poly.pdbx_seq_one_letter_code
_entity_poly.pdbx_strand_id
1 'polypeptide(L)'
;MNQNESETVPDPESYIGVEGGRLNANLLRRFAAECCRRVSDLITDPIYLKLLEFAERRASNSPSQDQLTALRSEATRLYDTLYPGYGSPSAAALALTAVGEAAFTDSSADAAISASSTAAEARATAAAMAVDDDRYDDTHDETYADERQCQLAMLKRLDPTSTKI
;
A
#
# COMPACT_ATOMS: atom_id res chain seq x y z
N MET A 1 -5.78 -39.84 7.33
CA MET A 1 -6.34 -38.54 6.92
C MET A 1 -5.42 -37.49 7.52
N ASN A 2 -4.43 -37.05 6.76
CA ASN A 2 -3.55 -35.96 7.20
C ASN A 2 -4.26 -34.66 6.88
N GLN A 3 -4.67 -33.96 7.93
CA GLN A 3 -5.07 -32.57 7.86
C GLN A 3 -3.79 -31.78 7.53
N ASN A 4 -3.57 -31.46 6.25
CA ASN A 4 -2.67 -30.38 5.89
C ASN A 4 -3.32 -29.12 6.45
N GLU A 5 -2.92 -28.73 7.67
CA GLU A 5 -3.03 -27.36 8.10
C GLU A 5 -2.27 -26.54 7.06
N SER A 6 -3.04 -25.90 6.16
CA SER A 6 -2.54 -24.86 5.27
C SER A 6 -1.89 -23.83 6.17
N GLU A 7 -0.56 -23.90 6.30
CA GLU A 7 0.25 -22.89 6.95
C GLU A 7 0.05 -21.60 6.13
N THR A 8 -0.98 -20.84 6.48
CA THR A 8 -1.29 -19.57 5.84
C THR A 8 -0.05 -18.71 5.98
N VAL A 9 0.63 -18.46 4.87
CA VAL A 9 1.79 -17.57 4.83
C VAL A 9 1.36 -16.27 5.49
N PRO A 10 2.00 -15.87 6.60
CA PRO A 10 1.57 -14.67 7.31
C PRO A 10 1.72 -13.48 6.36
N ASP A 11 0.66 -12.70 6.21
CA ASP A 11 0.65 -11.50 5.40
C ASP A 11 0.64 -10.24 6.30
N PRO A 12 0.97 -9.05 5.77
CA PRO A 12 0.95 -7.81 6.54
C PRO A 12 -0.35 -7.53 7.31
N GLU A 13 -1.52 -7.83 6.76
CA GLU A 13 -2.81 -7.62 7.41
C GLU A 13 -2.97 -8.55 8.61
N SER A 14 -2.67 -9.83 8.44
CA SER A 14 -2.66 -10.80 9.54
C SER A 14 -1.70 -10.39 10.67
N TYR A 15 -0.50 -9.89 10.32
CA TYR A 15 0.45 -9.37 11.32
C TYR A 15 -0.10 -8.15 12.05
N ILE A 16 -0.72 -7.20 11.34
CA ILE A 16 -1.37 -6.02 11.93
C ILE A 16 -2.58 -6.43 12.78
N GLY A 17 -3.36 -7.44 12.39
CA GLY A 17 -4.51 -7.90 13.17
C GLY A 17 -4.10 -8.54 14.50
N VAL A 18 -3.06 -9.36 14.49
CA VAL A 18 -2.54 -10.06 15.69
C VAL A 18 -1.73 -9.12 16.57
N GLU A 19 -0.81 -8.35 15.99
CA GLU A 19 0.13 -7.49 16.73
C GLU A 19 -0.29 -6.03 16.77
N GLY A 20 -1.46 -5.66 16.23
CA GLY A 20 -1.92 -4.27 16.10
C GLY A 20 -2.10 -3.54 17.42
N GLY A 21 -2.33 -4.27 18.51
CA GLY A 21 -2.30 -3.71 19.87
C GLY A 21 -0.91 -3.29 20.34
N ARG A 22 0.16 -3.81 19.71
CA ARG A 22 1.57 -3.56 20.05
C ARG A 22 2.24 -2.60 19.08
N LEU A 23 1.81 -2.56 17.82
CA LEU A 23 2.28 -1.57 16.85
C LEU A 23 1.63 -0.22 17.12
N ASN A 24 2.45 0.80 17.42
CA ASN A 24 1.91 2.15 17.61
C ASN A 24 1.51 2.79 16.28
N ALA A 25 0.61 3.78 16.34
CA ALA A 25 0.08 4.47 15.17
C ALA A 25 1.16 5.05 14.25
N ASN A 26 2.25 5.57 14.82
CA ASN A 26 3.33 6.17 14.02
C ASN A 26 4.08 5.13 13.18
N LEU A 27 4.29 3.92 13.71
CA LEU A 27 4.90 2.81 12.96
C LEU A 27 3.99 2.36 11.80
N LEU A 28 2.69 2.21 12.06
CA LEU A 28 1.72 1.84 11.01
C LEU A 28 1.65 2.90 9.90
N ARG A 29 1.70 4.20 10.25
CA ARG A 29 1.77 5.30 9.28
C ARG A 29 3.05 5.27 8.45
N ARG A 30 4.20 5.03 9.08
CA ARG A 30 5.48 4.89 8.36
C ARG A 30 5.43 3.71 7.41
N PHE A 31 4.94 2.56 7.87
CA PHE A 31 4.77 1.38 7.03
C PHE A 31 3.89 1.67 5.81
N ALA A 32 2.73 2.30 5.98
CA ALA A 32 1.85 2.70 4.87
C ALA A 32 2.58 3.56 3.83
N ALA A 33 3.33 4.57 4.27
CA ALA A 33 4.11 5.43 3.39
C ALA A 33 5.26 4.67 2.69
N GLU A 34 5.94 3.75 3.37
CA GLU A 34 6.99 2.92 2.76
C GLU A 34 6.42 1.98 1.69
N CYS A 35 5.24 1.39 1.89
CA CYS A 35 4.53 0.62 0.86
C CYS A 35 4.27 1.47 -0.38
N CYS A 36 3.82 2.71 -0.20
CA CYS A 36 3.58 3.63 -1.31
C CYS A 36 4.89 3.98 -2.05
N ARG A 37 5.97 4.27 -1.31
CA ARG A 37 7.28 4.54 -1.91
C ARG A 37 7.76 3.38 -2.80
N ARG A 38 7.42 2.14 -2.47
CA ARG A 38 7.78 0.98 -3.28
C ARG A 38 7.11 0.99 -4.65
N VAL A 39 6.03 1.72 -4.89
CA VAL A 39 5.33 1.79 -6.18
C VAL A 39 5.39 3.19 -6.82
N SER A 40 6.25 4.08 -6.33
CA SER A 40 6.35 5.45 -6.83
C SER A 40 6.85 5.55 -8.26
N ASP A 41 7.54 4.53 -8.76
CA ASP A 41 8.01 4.43 -10.15
C ASP A 41 6.87 4.26 -11.17
N LEU A 42 5.69 3.81 -10.72
CA LEU A 42 4.54 3.55 -11.59
C LEU A 42 3.78 4.84 -11.98
N ILE A 43 4.11 5.98 -11.36
CA ILE A 43 3.41 7.24 -11.57
C ILE A 43 4.37 8.42 -11.41
N THR A 44 4.55 9.19 -12.48
CA THR A 44 5.48 10.33 -12.52
C THR A 44 4.82 11.67 -12.17
N ASP A 45 3.51 11.68 -11.92
CA ASP A 45 2.79 12.93 -11.65
C ASP A 45 3.24 13.54 -10.31
N PRO A 46 3.60 14.85 -10.26
CA PRO A 46 4.04 15.50 -9.04
C PRO A 46 3.03 15.45 -7.88
N ILE A 47 1.73 15.29 -8.14
CA ILE A 47 0.71 15.13 -7.11
C ILE A 47 0.97 13.85 -6.28
N TYR A 48 1.46 12.79 -6.90
CA TYR A 48 1.81 11.57 -6.19
C TYR A 48 2.89 11.81 -5.12
N LEU A 49 3.96 12.54 -5.49
CA LEU A 49 5.04 12.86 -4.56
C LEU A 49 4.55 13.76 -3.41
N LYS A 50 3.67 14.73 -3.70
CA LYS A 50 3.02 15.53 -2.66
C LYS A 50 2.20 14.68 -1.68
N LEU A 51 1.44 13.71 -2.20
CA LEU A 51 0.67 12.76 -1.39
C LEU A 51 1.58 11.89 -0.52
N LEU A 52 2.67 11.39 -1.08
CA LEU A 52 3.65 10.59 -0.35
C LEU A 52 4.30 11.38 0.79
N GLU A 53 4.79 12.59 0.50
CA GLU A 53 5.33 13.49 1.54
C GLU A 53 4.29 13.80 2.63
N PHE A 54 3.03 13.98 2.24
CA PHE A 54 1.95 14.21 3.19
C PHE A 54 1.72 12.97 4.08
N ALA A 55 1.68 11.77 3.50
CA ALA A 55 1.53 10.51 4.22
C ALA A 55 2.69 10.28 5.21
N GLU A 56 3.94 10.57 4.80
CA GLU A 56 5.11 10.48 5.67
C GLU A 56 5.01 11.43 6.87
N ARG A 57 4.55 12.67 6.66
CA ARG A 57 4.39 13.66 7.73
C ARG A 57 3.28 13.31 8.71
N ARG A 58 2.24 12.57 8.29
CA ARG A 58 1.18 12.09 9.20
C ARG A 58 1.70 11.17 10.30
N ALA A 59 2.87 10.55 10.13
CA ALA A 59 3.50 9.75 11.17
C ALA A 59 4.09 10.58 12.33
N SER A 60 4.24 11.89 12.18
CA SER A 60 4.82 12.76 13.20
C SER A 60 3.95 13.94 13.60
N ASN A 61 3.02 14.37 12.74
CA ASN A 61 2.19 15.56 12.94
C ASN A 61 0.77 15.36 12.41
N SER A 62 -0.18 16.11 12.96
CA SER A 62 -1.53 16.25 12.41
C SER A 62 -1.56 17.41 11.41
N PRO A 63 -1.78 17.17 10.10
CA PRO A 63 -1.90 18.24 9.11
C PRO A 63 -3.18 19.07 9.32
N SER A 64 -3.22 20.29 8.77
CA SER A 64 -4.43 21.11 8.84
C SER A 64 -5.53 20.57 7.91
N GLN A 65 -6.80 20.83 8.26
CA GLN A 65 -7.94 20.42 7.44
C GLN A 65 -7.94 21.05 6.05
N ASP A 66 -7.45 22.29 5.93
CA ASP A 66 -7.32 22.99 4.65
C ASP A 66 -6.31 22.29 3.73
N GLN A 67 -5.17 21.86 4.27
CA GLN A 67 -4.16 21.10 3.52
C GLN A 67 -4.71 19.76 3.03
N LEU A 68 -5.45 19.05 3.89
CA LEU A 68 -6.08 17.78 3.55
C LEU A 68 -7.11 17.95 2.41
N THR A 69 -7.96 18.96 2.51
CA THR A 69 -9.04 19.22 1.53
C THR A 69 -8.47 19.59 0.16
N ALA A 70 -7.47 20.49 0.13
CA ALA A 70 -6.82 20.89 -1.12
C ALA A 70 -6.15 19.70 -1.81
N LEU A 71 -5.37 18.91 -1.06
CA LEU A 71 -4.63 17.78 -1.61
C LEU A 71 -5.55 16.64 -2.07
N ARG A 72 -6.66 16.39 -1.35
CA ARG A 72 -7.69 15.43 -1.78
C ARG A 72 -8.31 15.83 -3.11
N SER A 73 -8.59 17.13 -3.29
CA SER A 73 -9.16 17.65 -4.54
C SER A 73 -8.19 17.57 -5.73
N GLU A 74 -6.87 17.72 -5.50
CA GLU A 74 -5.83 17.44 -6.49
C GLU A 74 -5.78 15.95 -6.85
N ALA A 75 -5.76 15.07 -5.84
CA ALA A 75 -5.70 13.61 -6.02
C ALA A 75 -6.91 13.06 -6.79
N THR A 76 -8.13 13.50 -6.46
CA THR A 76 -9.35 13.05 -7.14
C THR A 76 -9.32 13.41 -8.62
N ARG A 77 -8.91 14.62 -9.00
CA ARG A 77 -8.83 15.02 -10.41
C ARG A 77 -7.82 14.17 -11.19
N LEU A 78 -6.69 13.84 -10.57
CA LEU A 78 -5.71 12.95 -11.18
C LEU A 78 -6.27 11.53 -11.31
N TYR A 79 -6.94 11.04 -10.27
CA TYR A 79 -7.58 9.71 -10.29
C TYR A 79 -8.62 9.60 -11.42
N ASP A 80 -9.51 10.58 -11.56
CA ASP A 80 -10.52 10.61 -12.63
C ASP A 80 -9.89 10.63 -14.03
N THR A 81 -8.69 11.19 -14.16
CA THR A 81 -7.91 11.18 -15.40
C THR A 81 -7.30 9.80 -15.68
N LEU A 82 -6.80 9.12 -14.65
CA LEU A 82 -6.18 7.80 -14.74
C LEU A 82 -7.21 6.67 -14.87
N TYR A 83 -8.42 6.88 -14.35
CA TYR A 83 -9.49 5.89 -14.31
C TYR A 83 -10.86 6.55 -14.57
N PRO A 84 -11.33 6.57 -15.83
CA PRO A 84 -12.60 7.21 -16.21
C PRO A 84 -13.85 6.39 -15.82
N GLY A 85 -13.71 5.35 -14.98
CA GLY A 85 -14.84 4.61 -14.39
C GLY A 85 -15.31 3.37 -15.15
N TYR A 86 -14.54 2.85 -16.11
CA TYR A 86 -14.83 1.60 -16.81
C TYR A 86 -13.57 0.74 -16.94
N GLY A 87 -13.75 -0.59 -16.91
CA GLY A 87 -12.66 -1.57 -16.96
C GLY A 87 -11.94 -1.74 -15.61
N SER A 88 -10.80 -2.43 -15.64
CA SER A 88 -9.92 -2.55 -14.47
C SER A 88 -9.03 -1.29 -14.34
N PRO A 89 -8.79 -0.79 -13.12
CA PRO A 89 -7.85 0.30 -12.90
C PRO A 89 -6.44 -0.04 -13.42
N SER A 90 -5.75 0.95 -13.99
CA SER A 90 -4.34 0.80 -14.35
C SER A 90 -3.45 0.71 -13.11
N ALA A 91 -2.24 0.17 -13.26
CA ALA A 91 -1.25 0.15 -12.19
C ALA A 91 -0.95 1.55 -11.61
N ALA A 92 -0.95 2.60 -12.44
CA ALA A 92 -0.78 3.98 -12.00
C ALA A 92 -1.98 4.49 -11.17
N ALA A 93 -3.21 4.13 -11.56
CA ALA A 93 -4.40 4.45 -10.78
C ALA A 93 -4.38 3.76 -9.41
N LEU A 94 -4.00 2.48 -9.37
CA LEU A 94 -3.83 1.72 -8.12
C LEU A 94 -2.74 2.32 -7.23
N ALA A 95 -1.59 2.69 -7.79
CA ALA A 95 -0.53 3.37 -7.03
C ALA A 95 -1.04 4.67 -6.40
N LEU A 96 -1.79 5.49 -7.17
CA LEU A 96 -2.41 6.71 -6.67
C LEU A 96 -3.42 6.42 -5.55
N THR A 97 -4.24 5.38 -5.68
CA THR A 97 -5.16 4.94 -4.62
C THR A 97 -4.40 4.54 -3.36
N ALA A 98 -3.31 3.77 -3.48
CA ALA A 98 -2.51 3.33 -2.34
C ALA A 98 -1.95 4.52 -1.54
N VAL A 99 -1.40 5.53 -2.22
CA VAL A 99 -0.90 6.74 -1.53
C VAL A 99 -2.04 7.59 -0.97
N GLY A 100 -3.21 7.58 -1.62
CA GLY A 100 -4.44 8.18 -1.10
C GLY A 100 -4.87 7.54 0.22
N GLU A 101 -4.89 6.21 0.31
CA GLU A 101 -5.19 5.47 1.55
C GLU A 101 -4.21 5.83 2.67
N ALA A 102 -2.91 5.85 2.38
CA ALA A 102 -1.90 6.26 3.35
C ALA A 102 -2.08 7.71 3.83
N ALA A 103 -2.41 8.61 2.90
CA ALA A 103 -2.53 10.05 3.15
C ALA A 103 -3.84 10.43 3.84
N PHE A 104 -4.96 9.77 3.55
CA PHE A 104 -6.29 10.28 3.88
C PHE A 104 -7.08 9.43 4.86
N THR A 105 -6.77 8.15 5.00
CA THR A 105 -7.48 7.27 5.94
C THR A 105 -7.09 7.62 7.38
N ASP A 106 -8.06 7.75 8.30
CA ASP A 106 -7.82 8.27 9.65
C ASP A 106 -7.35 7.22 10.65
N SER A 107 -7.83 5.99 10.53
CA SER A 107 -7.26 4.85 11.26
C SER A 107 -5.86 4.56 10.71
N SER A 108 -4.86 4.49 11.59
CA SER A 108 -3.50 4.11 11.18
C SER A 108 -3.40 2.65 10.75
N ALA A 109 -4.23 1.77 11.32
CA ALA A 109 -4.26 0.36 10.94
C ALA A 109 -4.89 0.19 9.55
N ASP A 110 -6.05 0.81 9.32
CA ASP A 110 -6.74 0.73 8.04
C ASP A 110 -5.89 1.36 6.93
N ALA A 111 -5.24 2.50 7.22
CA ALA A 111 -4.30 3.11 6.27
C ALA A 111 -3.14 2.17 5.91
N ALA A 112 -2.57 1.46 6.90
CA ALA A 112 -1.51 0.49 6.67
C ALA A 112 -1.98 -0.71 5.84
N ILE A 113 -3.14 -1.28 6.19
CA ILE A 113 -3.73 -2.44 5.50
C ILE A 113 -4.04 -2.06 4.05
N SER A 114 -4.88 -1.04 3.83
CA SER A 114 -5.34 -0.61 2.51
C SER A 114 -4.18 -0.14 1.62
N ALA A 115 -3.24 0.65 2.14
CA ALA A 115 -2.09 1.09 1.34
C ALA A 115 -1.18 -0.08 0.96
N SER A 116 -0.96 -1.04 1.87
CA SER A 116 -0.12 -2.20 1.59
C SER A 116 -0.71 -3.13 0.53
N SER A 117 -2.00 -3.48 0.65
CA SER A 117 -2.69 -4.35 -0.31
C SER A 117 -2.80 -3.69 -1.68
N THR A 118 -3.20 -2.41 -1.71
CA THR A 118 -3.33 -1.67 -2.97
C THR A 118 -1.98 -1.43 -3.65
N ALA A 119 -0.91 -1.21 -2.90
CA ALA A 119 0.44 -1.11 -3.48
C ALA A 119 0.91 -2.46 -4.06
N ALA A 120 0.60 -3.58 -3.40
CA ALA A 120 0.88 -4.91 -3.94
C ALA A 120 0.11 -5.16 -5.25
N GLU A 121 -1.16 -4.81 -5.28
CA GLU A 121 -2.01 -4.88 -6.47
C GLU A 121 -1.48 -4.03 -7.63
N ALA A 122 -1.02 -2.80 -7.34
CA ALA A 122 -0.41 -1.92 -8.34
C ALA A 122 0.85 -2.54 -8.96
N ARG A 123 1.72 -3.14 -8.14
CA ARG A 123 2.94 -3.79 -8.60
C ARG A 123 2.64 -5.05 -9.42
N ALA A 124 1.70 -5.88 -8.96
CA ALA A 124 1.25 -7.09 -9.65
C ALA A 124 0.62 -6.77 -11.02
N THR A 125 -0.27 -5.78 -11.07
CA THR A 125 -0.87 -5.29 -12.31
C THR A 125 0.20 -4.79 -13.28
N ALA A 126 1.18 -4.02 -12.81
CA ALA A 126 2.25 -3.52 -13.67
C ALA A 126 3.09 -4.65 -14.29
N ALA A 127 3.39 -5.70 -13.51
CA ALA A 127 4.14 -6.85 -14.00
C ALA A 127 3.34 -7.69 -14.99
N ALA A 128 2.07 -7.97 -14.67
CA ALA A 128 1.17 -8.76 -15.51
C ALA A 128 0.89 -8.09 -16.87
N MET A 129 0.80 -6.75 -16.91
CA MET A 129 0.65 -6.00 -18.16
C MET A 129 1.90 -6.03 -19.06
N ALA A 130 3.05 -6.50 -18.58
CA ALA A 130 4.29 -6.60 -19.35
C ALA A 130 4.49 -7.98 -20.00
N VAL A 131 3.59 -8.95 -19.74
CA VAL A 131 3.62 -10.29 -20.32
C VAL A 131 2.44 -10.50 -21.27
N ASP A 132 2.38 -11.68 -21.89
CA ASP A 132 1.25 -12.10 -22.73
C ASP A 132 0.05 -12.56 -21.88
N ASP A 133 -1.14 -12.54 -22.48
CA ASP A 133 -2.41 -12.87 -21.81
C ASP A 133 -2.39 -14.25 -21.14
N ASP A 134 -1.72 -15.24 -21.76
CA ASP A 134 -1.62 -16.61 -21.24
C ASP A 134 -0.83 -16.70 -19.92
N ARG A 135 -0.03 -15.67 -19.58
CA ARG A 135 0.78 -15.60 -18.37
C ARG A 135 0.33 -14.51 -17.40
N TYR A 136 -0.77 -13.82 -17.71
CA TYR A 136 -1.24 -12.68 -16.94
C TYR A 136 -1.51 -13.06 -15.47
N ASP A 137 -2.37 -14.07 -15.25
CA ASP A 137 -2.79 -14.49 -13.91
C ASP A 137 -1.61 -15.00 -13.09
N ASP A 138 -0.77 -15.87 -13.67
CA ASP A 138 0.42 -16.41 -13.01
C ASP A 138 1.40 -15.30 -12.59
N THR A 139 1.65 -14.34 -13.48
CA THR A 139 2.58 -13.22 -13.22
C THR A 139 2.01 -12.25 -12.18
N HIS A 140 0.70 -12.02 -12.22
CA HIS A 140 0.00 -11.19 -11.24
C HIS A 140 0.12 -11.81 -9.84
N ASP A 141 -0.31 -13.07 -9.69
CA ASP A 141 -0.32 -13.78 -8.40
C ASP A 141 1.08 -13.91 -7.80
N GLU A 142 2.08 -14.27 -8.59
CA GLU A 142 3.48 -14.38 -8.14
C GLU A 142 4.01 -13.02 -7.66
N THR A 143 3.82 -11.96 -8.46
CA THR A 143 4.29 -10.62 -8.13
C THR A 143 3.56 -10.05 -6.91
N TYR A 144 2.26 -10.31 -6.78
CA TYR A 144 1.48 -9.92 -5.60
C TYR A 144 2.04 -10.60 -4.36
N ALA A 145 2.24 -11.92 -4.39
CA ALA A 145 2.78 -12.67 -3.26
C ALA A 145 4.18 -12.18 -2.85
N ASP A 146 5.07 -11.96 -3.81
CA ASP A 146 6.43 -11.45 -3.57
C ASP A 146 6.42 -10.05 -2.93
N GLU A 147 5.55 -9.16 -3.40
CA GLU A 147 5.41 -7.82 -2.85
C GLU A 147 4.84 -7.89 -1.41
N ARG A 148 3.86 -8.76 -1.13
CA ARG A 148 3.35 -8.99 0.24
C ARG A 148 4.42 -9.52 1.18
N GLN A 149 5.32 -10.39 0.73
CA GLN A 149 6.46 -10.86 1.52
C GLN A 149 7.45 -9.73 1.81
N CYS A 150 7.77 -8.90 0.82
CA CYS A 150 8.62 -7.71 1.00
C CYS A 150 8.03 -6.75 2.02
N GLN A 151 6.72 -6.49 1.94
CA GLN A 151 5.99 -5.64 2.87
C GLN A 151 5.99 -6.23 4.29
N LEU A 152 5.78 -7.53 4.46
CA LEU A 152 5.85 -8.15 5.79
C LEU A 152 7.25 -8.01 6.41
N ALA A 153 8.30 -8.26 5.62
CA ALA A 153 9.67 -8.08 6.09
C ALA A 153 9.96 -6.63 6.49
N MET A 154 9.41 -5.66 5.76
CA MET A 154 9.48 -4.24 6.08
C MET A 154 8.77 -3.92 7.41
N LEU A 155 7.54 -4.38 7.59
CA LEU A 155 6.77 -4.19 8.81
C LEU A 155 7.49 -4.77 10.04
N LYS A 156 8.04 -5.99 9.92
CA LYS A 156 8.82 -6.63 10.99
C LYS A 156 10.08 -5.84 11.36
N ARG A 157 10.76 -5.21 10.40
CA ARG A 157 11.92 -4.34 10.67
C ARG A 157 11.54 -3.05 11.42
N LEU A 158 10.33 -2.54 11.18
CA LEU A 158 9.81 -1.36 11.88
C LEU A 158 9.37 -1.69 13.31
N ASP A 159 9.02 -2.95 13.59
CA ASP A 159 8.65 -3.40 14.93
C ASP A 159 9.90 -3.50 15.84
N PRO A 160 10.04 -2.62 16.85
CA PRO A 160 11.22 -2.62 17.74
C PRO A 160 11.35 -3.90 18.57
N THR A 161 10.29 -4.72 18.66
CA THR A 161 10.31 -5.98 19.41
C THR A 161 10.87 -7.15 18.62
N SER A 162 10.97 -7.02 17.29
CA SER A 162 11.51 -8.06 16.40
C SER A 162 13.04 -8.20 16.45
N THR A 163 13.77 -7.34 17.18
CA THR A 163 15.26 -7.36 17.25
C THR A 163 15.82 -8.13 18.47
N LYS A 164 14.99 -8.89 19.20
CA LYS A 164 15.45 -9.72 20.32
C LYS A 164 15.56 -11.19 19.89
N ILE A 165 16.65 -11.56 19.23
CA ILE A 165 17.12 -12.95 19.11
C ILE A 165 18.63 -12.97 19.33
#